data_AF-A0A924YU92-F1
#
_entry.id   AF-A0A924YU92-F1
#
_cell.length_a   1.000
_cell.length_b   1.000
_cell.length_c   1.000
_cell.angle_alpha   90.00
_cell.angle_beta   90.00
_cell.angle_gamma   90.00
#
_symmetry.space_group_name_H-M   'P 1'
#
loop_
_entity.id
_entity.type
_entity.pdbx_description
1 polymer ?
#
loop_
_entity_poly.entity_id
_entity_poly.type
_entity_poly.pdbx_seq_one_letter_code
_entity_poly.pdbx_strand_id
1 'polypeptide(L)'
;LPYPGGPAIEQAALNGNPKAFAFPRVFLKEPRLEFSFSGLKTAVLYKANGIPGSREPVPELTPQRVADLAASFQAAALDVLVGKCRQALRKRNRSRLLVGGGVAANSAFRTRLEEMCRRDRAELFIAPREMCTDNAAMGAIAWELLERGQTASLDLDVTPGLVRKPPSAKA
;
A
#
# COMPACT_ATOMS: atom_id res chain seq x y z
N LEU A 1 8.14 -14.71 -10.86
CA LEU A 1 7.14 -13.70 -11.30
C LEU A 1 7.89 -12.53 -11.95
N PRO A 2 7.34 -11.89 -13.01
CA PRO A 2 8.00 -10.79 -13.70
C PRO A 2 8.02 -9.49 -12.89
N TYR A 3 8.87 -8.56 -13.32
CA TYR A 3 8.89 -7.17 -12.86
C TYR A 3 8.08 -6.29 -13.84
N PRO A 4 7.27 -5.32 -13.36
CA PRO A 4 7.02 -4.93 -11.97
C PRO A 4 6.18 -5.93 -11.18
N GLY A 5 6.54 -6.13 -9.90
CA GLY A 5 6.00 -7.23 -9.08
C GLY A 5 4.54 -7.06 -8.63
N GLY A 6 4.01 -5.83 -8.54
CA GLY A 6 2.65 -5.56 -8.06
C GLY A 6 1.57 -6.25 -8.90
N PRO A 7 1.46 -5.94 -10.21
CA PRO A 7 0.53 -6.61 -11.11
C PRO A 7 0.75 -8.12 -11.18
N ALA A 8 2.00 -8.58 -11.17
CA ALA A 8 2.32 -10.00 -11.22
C ALA A 8 1.84 -10.78 -9.99
N ILE A 9 1.97 -10.19 -8.79
CA ILE A 9 1.43 -10.75 -7.55
C ILE A 9 -0.10 -10.75 -7.58
N GLU A 10 -0.73 -9.68 -8.06
CA GLU A 10 -2.19 -9.62 -8.17
C GLU A 10 -2.74 -10.70 -9.10
N GLN A 11 -2.13 -10.88 -10.27
CA GLN A 11 -2.54 -11.93 -11.21
C GLN A 11 -2.33 -13.34 -10.63
N ALA A 12 -1.19 -13.60 -9.98
CA ALA A 12 -0.95 -14.89 -9.34
C ALA A 12 -1.94 -15.16 -8.19
N ALA A 13 -2.33 -14.13 -7.44
CA ALA A 13 -3.24 -14.25 -6.31
C ALA A 13 -4.67 -14.66 -6.68
N LEU A 14 -5.11 -14.44 -7.94
CA LEU A 14 -6.48 -14.74 -8.39
C LEU A 14 -6.88 -16.20 -8.16
N ASN A 15 -5.94 -17.12 -8.35
CA ASN A 15 -6.16 -18.57 -8.23
C ASN A 15 -5.62 -19.16 -6.91
N GLY A 16 -5.22 -18.30 -5.97
CA GLY A 16 -4.62 -18.69 -4.71
C GLY A 16 -5.58 -18.65 -3.54
N ASN A 17 -5.33 -19.46 -2.52
CA ASN A 17 -6.02 -19.37 -1.25
C ASN A 17 -5.35 -18.30 -0.35
N PRO A 18 -6.04 -17.19 0.00
CA PRO A 18 -5.47 -16.13 0.85
C PRO A 18 -5.24 -16.55 2.31
N LYS A 19 -5.68 -17.76 2.70
CA LYS A 19 -5.50 -18.35 4.03
C LYS A 19 -4.49 -19.51 4.05
N ALA A 20 -3.87 -19.84 2.91
CA ALA A 20 -2.91 -20.94 2.83
C ALA A 20 -1.66 -20.72 3.71
N PHE A 21 -1.22 -19.46 3.85
CA PHE A 21 -0.06 -19.10 4.66
C PHE A 21 -0.40 -18.01 5.69
N ALA A 22 -0.10 -18.29 6.96
CA ALA A 22 -0.23 -17.31 8.03
C ALA A 22 0.95 -16.34 8.05
N PHE A 23 0.81 -15.21 7.36
CA PHE A 23 1.80 -14.13 7.35
C PHE A 23 1.55 -13.05 8.42
N PRO A 24 2.60 -12.36 8.91
CA PRO A 24 2.46 -11.37 9.96
C PRO A 24 1.74 -10.09 9.47
N ARG A 25 0.82 -9.56 10.28
CA ARG A 25 0.21 -8.22 10.11
C ARG A 25 0.84 -7.24 11.11
N VAL A 26 2.09 -6.86 10.85
CA VAL A 26 2.92 -6.07 11.78
C VAL A 26 2.25 -4.72 12.10
N PHE A 27 2.31 -4.32 13.37
CA PHE A 27 1.73 -3.09 13.94
C PHE A 27 0.22 -2.93 13.80
N LEU A 28 -0.52 -3.85 13.18
CA LEU A 28 -1.95 -3.68 12.93
C LEU A 28 -2.77 -3.54 14.22
N LYS A 29 -2.36 -4.18 15.33
CA LYS A 29 -3.05 -4.08 16.62
C LYS A 29 -2.61 -2.88 17.47
N GLU A 30 -1.61 -2.12 17.03
CA GLU A 30 -1.03 -1.01 17.77
C GLU A 30 -1.61 0.34 17.32
N PRO A 31 -1.70 1.35 18.22
CA PRO A 31 -2.27 2.68 17.92
C PRO A 31 -1.40 3.58 17.04
N ARG A 32 -0.18 3.10 16.74
CA ARG A 32 0.81 3.76 15.90
C ARG A 32 0.36 3.71 14.43
N LEU A 33 0.70 4.70 13.59
CA LEU A 33 0.23 4.73 12.18
C LEU A 33 1.32 4.32 11.17
N GLU A 34 2.49 3.95 11.68
CA GLU A 34 3.63 3.49 10.91
C GLU A 34 3.38 2.08 10.34
N PHE A 35 4.08 1.79 9.25
CA PHE A 35 4.06 0.52 8.55
C PHE A 35 5.40 -0.20 8.71
N SER A 36 5.38 -1.53 8.71
CA SER A 36 6.58 -2.34 8.53
C SER A 36 6.26 -3.58 7.70
N PHE A 37 6.85 -3.66 6.52
CA PHE A 37 6.68 -4.79 5.60
C PHE A 37 7.94 -5.64 5.45
N SER A 38 9.05 -5.26 6.10
CA SER A 38 10.32 -6.02 6.00
C SER A 38 10.17 -7.43 6.56
N GLY A 39 9.55 -7.58 7.74
CA GLY A 39 9.26 -8.90 8.31
C GLY A 39 8.30 -9.73 7.45
N LEU A 40 7.33 -9.09 6.79
CA LEU A 40 6.43 -9.77 5.85
C LEU A 40 7.20 -10.30 4.64
N LYS A 41 8.09 -9.50 4.04
CA LYS A 41 8.97 -9.93 2.94
C LYS A 41 9.79 -11.15 3.34
N THR A 42 10.44 -11.10 4.50
CA THR A 42 11.26 -12.21 5.00
C THR A 42 10.43 -13.47 5.26
N ALA A 43 9.22 -13.33 5.82
CA ALA A 43 8.33 -14.48 6.03
C ALA A 43 7.91 -15.14 4.70
N VAL A 44 7.61 -14.35 3.66
CA VAL A 44 7.32 -14.87 2.31
C VAL A 44 8.54 -15.58 1.74
N LEU A 45 9.72 -14.97 1.83
CA LEU A 45 10.98 -15.57 1.39
C LEU A 45 11.20 -16.94 2.02
N TYR A 46 11.00 -17.07 3.34
CA TYR A 46 11.20 -18.33 4.04
C TYR A 46 10.16 -19.40 3.68
N LYS A 47 8.92 -19.01 3.38
CA LYS A 47 7.91 -19.97 2.89
C LYS A 47 8.17 -20.40 1.43
N ALA A 48 8.83 -19.57 0.64
CA ALA A 48 9.17 -19.85 -0.74
C ALA A 48 10.47 -20.67 -0.88
N ASN A 49 11.53 -20.28 -0.16
CA ASN A 49 12.90 -20.77 -0.37
C ASN A 49 13.48 -21.51 0.84
N GLY A 50 12.69 -21.70 1.90
CA GLY A 50 13.16 -22.27 3.16
C GLY A 50 13.92 -21.27 4.04
N ILE A 51 14.27 -21.72 5.23
CA ILE A 51 14.99 -20.92 6.23
C ILE A 51 16.49 -21.21 6.08
N PRO A 52 17.35 -20.19 5.90
CA PRO A 52 18.80 -20.38 5.86
C PRO A 52 19.30 -21.18 7.07
N GLY A 53 20.08 -22.23 6.83
CA GLY A 53 20.62 -23.12 7.87
C GLY A 53 19.67 -24.20 8.37
N SER A 54 18.42 -24.27 7.88
CA SER A 54 17.51 -25.36 8.19
C SER A 54 17.88 -26.64 7.43
N ARG A 55 17.66 -27.80 8.06
CA ARG A 55 17.77 -29.12 7.42
C ARG A 55 16.46 -29.58 6.77
N GLU A 56 15.38 -28.81 6.94
CA GLU A 56 14.10 -29.13 6.34
C GLU A 56 14.16 -28.96 4.81
N PRO A 57 13.57 -29.89 4.04
CA PRO A 57 13.53 -29.77 2.60
C PRO A 57 12.69 -28.55 2.20
N VAL A 58 13.21 -27.75 1.27
CA VAL A 58 12.50 -26.61 0.69
C VAL A 58 11.40 -27.16 -0.23
N PRO A 59 10.12 -26.87 0.02
CA PRO A 59 9.06 -27.34 -0.86
C PRO A 59 9.15 -26.67 -2.23
N GLU A 60 8.87 -27.42 -3.29
CA GLU A 60 8.87 -26.92 -4.66
C GLU A 60 7.86 -25.79 -4.87
N LEU A 61 8.25 -24.78 -5.65
CA LEU A 61 7.39 -23.68 -6.07
C LEU A 61 6.50 -24.08 -7.25
N THR A 62 5.57 -25.01 -7.01
CA THR A 62 4.53 -25.36 -7.99
C THR A 62 3.64 -24.14 -8.30
N PRO A 63 2.98 -24.10 -9.47
CA PRO A 63 2.10 -22.98 -9.83
C PRO A 63 1.05 -22.66 -8.76
N GLN A 64 0.43 -23.69 -8.17
CA GLN A 64 -0.56 -23.50 -7.11
C GLN A 64 0.06 -22.92 -5.83
N ARG A 65 1.25 -23.41 -5.44
CA ARG A 65 1.94 -22.88 -4.26
C ARG A 65 2.32 -21.41 -4.45
N VAL A 66 2.74 -21.02 -5.66
CA VAL A 66 3.01 -19.62 -6.01
C VAL A 66 1.74 -18.78 -5.89
N ALA A 67 0.62 -19.27 -6.40
CA ALA A 67 -0.67 -18.58 -6.28
C ALA A 67 -1.08 -18.39 -4.80
N ASP A 68 -0.97 -19.43 -3.98
CA ASP A 68 -1.28 -19.41 -2.55
C ASP A 68 -0.37 -18.47 -1.76
N LEU A 69 0.93 -18.46 -2.06
CA LEU A 69 1.89 -17.51 -1.49
C LEU A 69 1.53 -16.07 -1.86
N ALA A 70 1.23 -15.81 -3.13
CA ALA A 70 0.85 -14.50 -3.63
C ALA A 70 -0.46 -14.00 -2.99
N ALA A 71 -1.49 -14.86 -2.93
CA ALA A 71 -2.78 -14.53 -2.32
C ALA A 71 -2.65 -14.27 -0.82
N SER A 72 -1.91 -15.12 -0.10
CA SER A 72 -1.70 -14.96 1.35
C SER A 72 -0.87 -13.70 1.66
N PHE A 73 0.16 -13.40 0.85
CA PHE A 73 0.95 -12.18 0.97
C PHE A 73 0.10 -10.93 0.70
N GLN A 74 -0.64 -10.92 -0.41
CA GLN A 74 -1.52 -9.81 -0.77
C GLN A 74 -2.53 -9.58 0.35
N ALA A 75 -3.20 -10.62 0.84
CA ALA A 75 -4.13 -10.50 1.94
C ALA A 75 -3.48 -9.87 3.18
N ALA A 76 -2.30 -10.32 3.60
CA ALA A 76 -1.60 -9.78 4.76
C ALA A 76 -1.20 -8.30 4.59
N ALA A 77 -0.69 -7.93 3.41
CA ALA A 77 -0.32 -6.54 3.13
C ALA A 77 -1.55 -5.62 3.11
N LEU A 78 -2.62 -6.05 2.44
CA LEU A 78 -3.86 -5.28 2.33
C LEU A 78 -4.58 -5.15 3.68
N ASP A 79 -4.58 -6.19 4.51
CA ASP A 79 -5.13 -6.13 5.88
C ASP A 79 -4.47 -4.99 6.69
N VAL A 80 -3.13 -4.87 6.59
CA VAL A 80 -2.38 -3.81 7.27
C VAL A 80 -2.72 -2.44 6.69
N LEU A 81 -2.70 -2.29 5.36
CA LEU A 81 -2.99 -1.01 4.69
C LEU A 81 -4.39 -0.50 5.04
N VAL A 82 -5.42 -1.32 4.83
CA VAL A 82 -6.83 -0.96 5.10
C VAL A 82 -7.05 -0.71 6.59
N GLY A 83 -6.48 -1.56 7.45
CA GLY A 83 -6.57 -1.38 8.90
C GLY A 83 -5.95 -0.07 9.38
N LYS A 84 -4.81 0.33 8.82
CA LYS A 84 -4.15 1.61 9.13
C LYS A 84 -4.93 2.80 8.60
N CYS A 85 -5.53 2.71 7.40
CA CYS A 85 -6.46 3.75 6.91
C CYS A 85 -7.63 3.95 7.89
N ARG A 86 -8.26 2.86 8.34
CA ARG A 86 -9.34 2.92 9.33
C ARG A 86 -8.89 3.54 10.67
N GLN A 87 -7.71 3.17 11.17
CA GLN A 87 -7.13 3.75 12.38
C GLN A 87 -6.87 5.24 12.22
N ALA A 88 -6.34 5.67 11.07
CA ALA A 88 -6.05 7.07 10.79
C ALA A 88 -7.33 7.92 10.75
N LEU A 89 -8.39 7.45 10.07
CA LEU A 89 -9.69 8.10 10.03
C LEU A 89 -10.24 8.35 11.44
N ARG A 90 -10.25 7.31 12.28
CA ARG A 90 -10.71 7.38 13.67
C ARG A 90 -9.86 8.32 14.52
N LYS A 91 -8.53 8.13 14.49
CA LYS A 91 -7.59 8.92 15.31
C LYS A 91 -7.60 10.41 14.97
N ARG A 92 -7.93 10.77 13.72
CA ARG A 92 -8.00 12.16 13.25
C ARG A 92 -9.43 12.71 13.20
N ASN A 93 -10.42 11.93 13.63
CA ASN A 93 -11.84 12.24 13.53
C ASN A 93 -12.23 12.76 12.13
N ARG A 94 -11.83 12.02 11.08
CA ARG A 94 -12.12 12.36 9.68
C ARG A 94 -13.02 11.29 9.06
N SER A 95 -13.87 11.72 8.14
CA SER A 95 -14.80 10.88 7.37
C SER A 95 -14.47 10.83 5.89
N ARG A 96 -13.33 11.37 5.45
CA ARG A 96 -12.88 11.34 4.06
C ARG A 96 -11.51 10.67 3.98
N LEU A 97 -11.39 9.68 3.10
CA LEU A 97 -10.14 8.97 2.82
C LEU A 97 -9.73 9.22 1.37
N LEU A 98 -8.56 9.80 1.18
CA LEU A 98 -7.95 9.97 -0.15
C LEU A 98 -6.81 8.96 -0.29
N VAL A 99 -6.81 8.20 -1.39
CA VAL A 99 -5.80 7.17 -1.66
C VAL A 99 -5.19 7.40 -3.05
N GLY A 100 -3.86 7.44 -3.11
CA GLY A 100 -3.08 7.55 -4.34
C GLY A 100 -1.82 6.68 -4.29
N GLY A 101 -1.02 6.73 -5.37
CA GLY A 101 0.18 5.92 -5.54
C GLY A 101 -0.08 4.58 -6.23
N GLY A 102 0.97 3.96 -6.79
CA GLY A 102 0.82 2.80 -7.68
C GLY A 102 0.10 1.59 -7.09
N VAL A 103 0.22 1.34 -5.78
CA VAL A 103 -0.49 0.24 -5.10
C VAL A 103 -2.01 0.47 -5.11
N ALA A 104 -2.48 1.71 -5.21
CA ALA A 104 -3.90 2.03 -5.36
C ALA A 104 -4.49 1.52 -6.69
N ALA A 105 -3.66 1.10 -7.66
CA ALA A 105 -4.12 0.41 -8.85
C ALA A 105 -4.51 -1.06 -8.60
N ASN A 106 -4.20 -1.65 -7.44
CA ASN A 106 -4.56 -3.03 -7.12
C ASN A 106 -6.07 -3.19 -6.85
N SER A 107 -6.74 -4.10 -7.56
CA SER A 107 -8.20 -4.26 -7.51
C SER A 107 -8.68 -4.72 -6.15
N ALA A 108 -8.02 -5.74 -5.57
CA ALA A 108 -8.37 -6.25 -4.26
C ALA A 108 -8.23 -5.17 -3.16
N PHE A 109 -7.26 -4.26 -3.29
CA PHE A 109 -7.10 -3.14 -2.37
C PHE A 109 -8.27 -2.15 -2.49
N ARG A 110 -8.67 -1.79 -3.72
CA ARG A 110 -9.81 -0.90 -3.97
C ARG A 110 -11.09 -1.45 -3.35
N THR A 111 -11.43 -2.71 -3.64
CA THR A 111 -12.63 -3.36 -3.11
C THR A 111 -12.63 -3.35 -1.58
N ARG A 112 -11.50 -3.67 -0.93
CA ARG A 112 -11.42 -3.66 0.54
C ARG A 112 -11.52 -2.27 1.15
N LEU A 113 -10.99 -1.24 0.48
CA LEU A 113 -11.15 0.15 0.89
C LEU A 113 -12.61 0.59 0.78
N GLU A 114 -13.28 0.28 -0.34
CA GLU A 114 -14.69 0.59 -0.56
C GLU A 114 -15.58 -0.06 0.52
N GLU A 115 -15.36 -1.35 0.81
CA GLU A 115 -16.05 -2.06 1.87
C GLU A 115 -15.81 -1.44 3.25
N MET A 116 -14.56 -1.10 3.56
CA MET A 116 -14.19 -0.48 4.84
C MET A 116 -14.84 0.90 5.00
N CYS A 117 -14.74 1.75 3.99
CA CYS A 117 -15.32 3.09 3.98
C CYS A 117 -16.85 3.04 4.07
N ARG A 118 -17.51 2.13 3.34
CA ARG A 118 -18.97 1.91 3.43
C ARG A 118 -19.40 1.55 4.84
N ARG A 119 -18.68 0.64 5.50
CA ARG A 119 -18.97 0.20 6.87
C ARG A 119 -18.76 1.32 7.90
N ASP A 120 -17.73 2.12 7.71
CA ASP A 120 -17.35 3.20 8.64
C ASP A 120 -17.99 4.55 8.30
N ARG A 121 -18.90 4.58 7.30
CA ARG A 121 -19.55 5.81 6.80
C ARG A 121 -18.54 6.90 6.42
N ALA A 122 -17.43 6.48 5.82
CA ALA A 122 -16.42 7.35 5.26
C ALA A 122 -16.58 7.43 3.74
N GLU A 123 -16.27 8.60 3.19
CA GLU A 123 -16.21 8.85 1.75
C GLU A 123 -14.81 8.47 1.24
N LEU A 124 -14.76 7.66 0.18
CA LEU A 124 -13.52 7.21 -0.44
C LEU A 124 -13.28 7.99 -1.73
N PHE A 125 -12.10 8.59 -1.84
CA PHE A 125 -11.59 9.19 -3.07
C PHE A 125 -10.34 8.43 -3.49
N ILE A 126 -10.41 7.85 -4.70
CA ILE A 126 -9.29 7.15 -5.30
C ILE A 126 -9.18 7.57 -6.77
N ALA A 127 -7.97 7.88 -7.21
CA ALA A 127 -7.76 8.30 -8.60
C ALA A 127 -8.13 7.17 -9.58
N PRO A 128 -8.45 7.49 -10.85
CA PRO A 128 -8.48 6.52 -11.94
C PRO A 128 -7.17 5.73 -12.00
N ARG A 129 -7.21 4.48 -12.49
CA ARG A 129 -6.05 3.56 -12.40
C ARG A 129 -4.86 4.08 -13.18
N GLU A 130 -5.11 4.61 -14.36
CA GLU A 130 -4.15 5.27 -15.25
C GLU A 130 -3.52 6.54 -14.66
N MET A 131 -4.13 7.12 -13.62
CA MET A 131 -3.62 8.31 -12.92
C MET A 131 -3.00 7.98 -11.55
N CYS A 132 -2.99 6.72 -11.11
CA CYS A 132 -2.45 6.32 -9.79
C CYS A 132 -0.92 6.25 -9.76
N THR A 133 -0.30 5.96 -10.90
CA THR A 133 1.16 5.98 -11.08
C THR A 133 1.64 7.39 -11.43
N ASP A 134 2.92 7.68 -11.21
CA ASP A 134 3.51 8.99 -11.49
C ASP A 134 3.22 9.44 -12.93
N ASN A 135 2.65 10.63 -13.07
CA ASN A 135 2.29 11.25 -14.34
C ASN A 135 2.42 12.79 -14.25
N ALA A 136 2.47 13.50 -15.37
CA ALA A 136 2.62 14.97 -15.33
C ALA A 136 1.34 15.70 -14.86
N ALA A 137 0.17 15.06 -14.92
CA ALA A 137 -1.09 15.71 -14.55
C ALA A 137 -1.16 16.05 -13.05
N MET A 138 -0.50 15.28 -12.16
CA MET A 138 -0.35 15.67 -10.75
C MET A 138 0.43 16.98 -10.56
N GLY A 139 1.19 17.43 -11.56
CA GLY A 139 1.86 18.74 -11.59
C GLY A 139 0.88 19.92 -11.71
N ALA A 140 -0.39 19.68 -12.06
CA ALA A 140 -1.43 20.71 -12.11
C ALA A 140 -1.65 21.42 -10.76
N ILE A 141 -1.19 20.83 -9.64
CA ILE A 141 -1.14 21.52 -8.34
C ILE A 141 -0.36 22.84 -8.39
N ALA A 142 0.57 23.02 -9.35
CA ALA A 142 1.28 24.28 -9.55
C ALA A 142 0.33 25.44 -9.90
N TRP A 143 -0.79 25.16 -10.59
CA TRP A 143 -1.81 26.17 -10.88
C TRP A 143 -2.47 26.68 -9.60
N GLU A 144 -2.88 25.76 -8.72
CA GLU A 144 -3.45 26.08 -7.40
C GLU A 144 -2.47 26.86 -6.52
N LEU A 145 -1.16 26.58 -6.61
CA LEU A 145 -0.13 27.33 -5.89
C LEU A 145 0.03 28.74 -6.47
N LEU A 146 0.04 28.87 -7.80
CA LEU A 146 0.14 30.15 -8.50
C LEU A 146 -1.04 31.06 -8.17
N GLU A 147 -2.27 30.55 -8.17
CA GLU A 147 -3.47 31.30 -7.78
C GLU A 147 -3.42 31.81 -6.33
N ARG A 148 -2.67 31.11 -5.46
CA ARG A 148 -2.42 31.53 -4.06
C ARG A 148 -1.20 32.44 -3.91
N GLY A 149 -0.59 32.88 -5.02
CA GLY A 149 0.63 33.67 -5.02
C GLY A 149 1.86 32.93 -4.51
N GLN A 150 1.84 31.59 -4.46
CA GLN A 150 2.95 30.76 -4.01
C GLN A 150 3.80 30.37 -5.22
N THR A 151 4.81 31.18 -5.52
CA THR A 151 5.79 30.92 -6.57
C THR A 151 7.14 30.57 -5.97
N ALA A 152 7.95 29.83 -6.74
CA ALA A 152 9.35 29.59 -6.41
C ALA A 152 10.24 30.63 -7.10
N SER A 153 11.38 30.93 -6.50
CA SER A 153 12.42 31.77 -7.10
C SER A 153 13.18 30.99 -8.19
N LEU A 154 13.90 31.73 -9.06
CA LEU A 154 14.64 31.15 -10.19
C LEU A 154 15.89 30.34 -9.77
N ASP A 155 16.32 30.49 -8.52
CA ASP A 155 17.38 29.68 -7.90
C ASP A 155 16.88 28.36 -7.28
N LEU A 156 15.61 28.00 -7.52
CA LEU A 156 15.05 26.72 -7.06
C LEU A 156 15.85 25.54 -7.63
N ASP A 157 16.26 24.64 -6.74
CA ASP A 157 16.96 23.41 -7.09
C ASP A 157 16.22 22.16 -6.56
N VAL A 158 16.61 20.99 -7.05
CA VAL A 158 16.07 19.69 -6.67
C VAL A 158 16.46 19.36 -5.24
N THR A 159 15.46 19.11 -4.39
CA THR A 159 15.68 18.60 -3.03
C THR A 159 15.32 17.11 -2.95
N PRO A 160 16.30 16.20 -3.05
CA PRO A 160 16.03 14.78 -2.86
C PRO A 160 15.62 14.50 -1.41
N GLY A 161 14.72 13.53 -1.21
CA GLY A 161 14.25 13.17 0.13
C GLY A 161 13.37 14.23 0.80
N LEU A 162 12.75 15.13 0.03
CA LEU A 162 11.84 16.14 0.55
C LEU A 162 10.72 15.50 1.39
N VAL A 163 10.74 15.76 2.69
CA VAL A 163 9.66 15.36 3.60
C VAL A 163 8.60 16.45 3.60
N ARG A 164 7.39 16.13 3.14
CA ARG A 164 6.23 17.02 3.29
C ARG A 164 5.94 17.19 4.78
N LYS A 165 6.32 18.35 5.34
CA LYS A 165 5.94 18.70 6.70
C LYS A 165 4.40 18.79 6.76
N PRO A 166 3.74 18.28 7.80
CA PRO A 166 2.33 18.60 8.00
C PRO A 166 2.20 20.13 7.99
N PRO A 167 1.10 20.68 7.43
CA PRO A 167 0.85 22.10 7.57
C PRO A 167 0.98 22.43 9.06
N SER A 168 1.81 23.41 9.40
CA SER A 168 1.82 23.92 10.77
C SER A 168 0.37 24.19 11.14
N ALA A 169 -0.05 23.72 12.31
CA ALA A 169 -1.30 24.18 12.88
C ALA A 169 -1.12 25.69 13.08
N LYS A 170 -1.49 26.48 12.07
CA LYS A 170 -1.63 27.91 12.24
C LYS A 170 -2.72 28.07 13.29
N ALA A 171 -2.30 28.69 14.40
CA ALA A 171 -3.13 29.18 15.49
C ALA A 171 -4.31 30.01 14.96
#